data_AF-A0A5N5M0C6-F1
#
_entry.id   AF-A0A5N5M0C6-F1
#
_cell.length_a   1.000
_cell.length_b   1.000
_cell.length_c   1.000
_cell.angle_alpha   90.00
_cell.angle_beta   90.00
_cell.angle_gamma   90.00
#
_symmetry.space_group_name_H-M   'P 1'
#
loop_
_entity.id
_entity.type
_entity.pdbx_description
1 polymer ?
#
loop_
_entity_poly.entity_id
_entity_poly.type
_entity_poly.pdbx_seq_one_letter_code
_entity_poly.pdbx_strand_id
1 'polypeptide(L)' 'MKGYGYFGMMFFCLSVFMGTTGAQLQMGFYSSSCPNAERIVQDYVYRHIHNAPSLAAAIIRMHFHDCFVRVCVSNLIVTA' A
#
# COMPACT_ATOMS: atom_id res chain seq x y z
N MET A 1 -37.70 -17.17 22.08
CA MET A 1 -36.95 -15.89 22.27
C MET A 1 -35.44 -16.08 22.53
N LYS A 2 -34.98 -17.18 23.15
CA LYS A 2 -33.53 -17.46 23.34
C LYS A 2 -32.74 -17.76 22.05
N GLY A 3 -33.39 -18.25 21.00
CA GLY A 3 -32.74 -18.58 19.72
C GLY A 3 -32.32 -17.36 18.88
N TYR A 4 -33.04 -16.24 18.98
CA TYR A 4 -32.71 -15.01 18.26
C TYR A 4 -31.41 -14.36 18.78
N GLY A 5 -31.09 -14.52 20.07
CA GLY A 5 -29.85 -14.01 20.67
C GLY A 5 -28.61 -14.79 20.23
N TYR A 6 -28.71 -16.13 20.13
CA TYR A 6 -27.61 -16.97 19.62
C TYR A 6 -27.36 -16.73 18.12
N PHE A 7 -28.44 -16.59 17.34
CA PHE A 7 -28.36 -16.27 15.92
C PHE A 7 -27.74 -14.89 15.69
N GLY A 8 -28.17 -13.88 16.44
CA GLY A 8 -27.58 -12.53 16.40
C GLY A 8 -26.11 -12.50 16.82
N MET A 9 -25.74 -13.26 17.85
CA MET A 9 -24.34 -13.36 18.32
C MET A 9 -23.45 -14.07 17.30
N MET A 10 -23.95 -15.10 16.61
CA MET A 10 -23.22 -15.79 15.55
C MET A 10 -22.99 -14.89 14.33
N PHE A 11 -23.99 -14.11 13.92
CA PHE A 11 -23.86 -13.11 12.85
C PHE A 11 -22.89 -11.98 13.21
N PHE A 12 -22.89 -11.53 14.47
CA PHE A 12 -21.95 -10.51 14.96
C PHE A 12 -20.49 -11.01 14.99
N CYS A 13 -20.26 -12.28 15.36
CA CYS A 13 -18.93 -12.87 15.27
C CYS A 13 -18.44 -13.04 13.82
N LEU A 14 -19.34 -13.40 12.90
CA LEU A 14 -19.02 -13.56 11.48
C LEU A 14 -18.65 -12.21 10.82
N SER A 15 -19.29 -11.11 11.19
CA SER A 15 -18.96 -9.78 10.64
C SER A 15 -17.61 -9.25 11.11
N VAL A 16 -17.19 -9.57 12.34
CA VAL A 16 -15.87 -9.19 12.88
C VAL A 16 -14.73 -9.93 12.16
N PHE A 17 -14.96 -11.17 11.69
CA PHE A 17 -13.93 -11.97 11.03
C PHE A 17 -13.61 -11.53 9.59
N MET A 18 -14.53 -10.83 8.92
CA MET A 18 -14.35 -10.34 7.54
C MET A 18 -13.63 -8.98 7.46
N GLY A 19 -13.29 -8.36 8.60
CA GLY A 19 -12.96 -6.92 8.69
C GLY A 19 -11.49 -6.51 8.58
N THR A 20 -10.53 -7.40 8.28
CA THR A 20 -9.11 -7.02 8.26
C THR A 20 -8.44 -7.29 6.90
N THR A 21 -8.58 -6.35 5.97
CA THR A 21 -7.75 -6.31 4.77
C THR A 21 -6.46 -5.53 5.06
N GLY A 22 -5.45 -6.21 5.58
CA GLY A 22 -4.11 -5.64 5.73
C GLY A 22 -3.35 -5.67 4.41
N ALA A 23 -3.25 -4.55 3.70
CA ALA A 23 -2.28 -4.40 2.60
C ALA A 23 -0.87 -4.28 3.19
N GLN A 24 -0.30 -5.42 3.58
CA GLN A 24 1.03 -5.51 4.16
C GLN A 24 2.09 -5.31 3.07
N LEU A 25 3.06 -4.43 3.32
CA LEU A 25 4.23 -4.29 2.45
C LEU A 25 5.11 -5.54 2.59
N GLN A 26 5.63 -6.05 1.47
CA GLN A 26 6.51 -7.22 1.45
C GLN A 26 7.75 -6.95 0.60
N MET A 27 8.92 -7.35 1.10
CA MET A 27 10.16 -7.33 0.32
C MET A 27 10.06 -8.29 -0.87
N GLY A 28 10.47 -7.83 -2.05
CA GLY A 28 10.38 -8.64 -3.27
C GLY A 28 8.95 -8.90 -3.73
N PHE A 29 8.00 -8.00 -3.42
CA PHE A 29 6.61 -8.09 -3.88
C PHE A 29 6.50 -8.31 -5.40
N TYR A 30 7.38 -7.69 -6.19
CA TYR A 30 7.41 -7.82 -7.64
C TYR A 30 8.22 -9.01 -8.16
N SER A 31 8.78 -9.86 -7.29
CA SER A 31 9.67 -10.96 -7.70
C SER A 31 9.05 -11.92 -8.73
N SER A 32 7.75 -12.20 -8.63
CA SER A 32 7.04 -13.10 -9.55
C SER A 32 6.42 -12.40 -10.76
N SER A 33 5.95 -11.16 -10.59
CA SER A 33 5.23 -10.41 -11.63
C SER A 33 6.15 -9.56 -12.50
N CYS A 34 7.16 -8.92 -11.90
CA CYS A 34 8.15 -8.08 -12.58
C CYS A 34 9.49 -8.11 -11.81
N PRO A 35 10.29 -9.18 -11.95
CA PRO A 35 11.51 -9.38 -11.15
C PRO A 35 12.56 -8.28 -11.34
N ASN A 36 12.49 -7.54 -12.44
CA ASN A 36 13.42 -6.46 -12.76
C ASN A 36 12.95 -5.08 -12.29
N ALA A 37 11.77 -4.96 -11.67
CA ALA A 37 11.17 -3.67 -11.32
C ALA A 37 12.12 -2.78 -10.51
N GLU A 38 12.66 -3.29 -9.40
CA GLU A 38 13.56 -2.55 -8.52
C GLU A 38 14.84 -2.12 -9.25
N ARG A 39 15.42 -3.03 -10.05
CA ARG A 39 16.63 -2.75 -10.84
C ARG A 39 16.39 -1.68 -11.91
N ILE A 40 15.28 -1.76 -12.64
CA ILE A 40 14.93 -0.79 -13.69
C ILE A 40 14.82 0.61 -13.10
N VAL A 41 14.13 0.76 -11.96
CA VAL A 41 13.99 2.05 -11.27
C VAL A 41 15.36 2.56 -10.82
N GLN A 42 16.17 1.70 -10.20
CA GLN A 42 17.52 2.07 -9.75
C GLN A 42 18.41 2.55 -10.92
N ASP A 43 18.47 1.79 -12.01
CA ASP A 43 19.30 2.10 -13.18
C ASP A 43 18.84 3.38 -13.87
N TYR A 44 17.52 3.63 -13.91
CA TYR A 44 16.99 4.86 -14.48
C TYR A 44 17.38 6.07 -13.63
N VAL A 45 17.14 6.00 -12.32
CA VAL A 45 17.46 7.07 -11.38
C VAL A 45 18.96 7.37 -11.39
N TYR A 46 19.81 6.34 -11.34
CA TYR A 46 21.26 6.49 -11.35
C TYR A 46 21.78 7.19 -12.62
N ARG A 47 21.31 6.77 -13.79
CA ARG A 47 21.75 7.36 -15.07
C ARG A 47 21.33 8.82 -15.25
N HIS A 48 20.19 9.23 -14.68
CA HIS A 48 19.61 10.55 -14.96
C HIS A 48 19.88 11.60 -13.87
N ILE A 49 20.16 11.20 -12.63
CA ILE A 49 20.45 12.15 -11.53
C ILE A 49 21.65 13.05 -11.86
N HIS A 50 22.68 12.54 -12.52
CA HIS A 50 23.86 13.35 -12.86
C HIS A 50 23.53 14.53 -13.80
N ASN A 51 22.52 14.36 -14.66
CA ASN A 51 22.07 15.41 -15.58
C ASN A 51 21.20 16.47 -14.88
N ALA A 52 20.56 16.12 -13.76
CA ALA A 52 19.73 17.01 -12.96
C ALA A 52 19.84 16.67 -11.46
N PRO A 53 20.90 17.11 -10.76
CA PRO A 53 21.15 16.71 -9.37
C PRO A 53 20.03 17.07 -8.39
N SER A 54 19.30 18.16 -8.67
CA SER A 54 18.14 18.58 -7.88
C SER A 54 16.98 17.57 -7.88
N LEU A 55 16.93 16.66 -8.86
CA LEU A 55 15.89 15.64 -8.99
C LEU A 55 15.92 14.64 -7.83
N ALA A 56 17.10 14.32 -7.29
CA ALA A 56 17.23 13.39 -6.17
C ALA A 56 16.43 13.89 -4.94
N ALA A 57 16.62 15.16 -4.59
CA ALA A 57 15.88 15.79 -3.50
C ALA A 57 14.38 15.94 -3.82
N ALA A 58 14.04 16.22 -5.08
CA ALA A 58 12.66 16.35 -5.52
C ALA A 58 11.87 15.04 -5.44
N ILE A 59 12.45 13.90 -5.82
CA ILE A 59 11.81 12.57 -5.73
C ILE A 59 11.51 12.21 -4.27
N ILE A 60 12.47 12.41 -3.36
CA ILE A 60 12.28 12.13 -1.93
C ILE A 60 11.23 13.06 -1.34
N ARG A 61 11.27 14.36 -1.69
CA ARG A 61 10.24 15.33 -1.27
C ARG A 61 8.86 14.95 -1.80
N MET A 62 8.75 14.52 -3.04
CA MET A 62 7.50 14.05 -3.64
C MET A 62 6.96 12.86 -2.85
N HIS A 63 7.79 11.84 -2.56
CA HIS A 63 7.39 10.68 -1.76
C HIS A 63 6.89 11.10 -0.36
N PHE A 64 7.63 12.00 0.31
CA PHE A 64 7.21 12.54 1.60
C PHE A 64 5.89 13.30 1.49
N HIS A 65 5.72 14.17 0.50
CA HIS A 65 4.49 14.92 0.27
C HIS A 65 3.31 13.98 0.02
N ASP A 66 3.53 12.94 -0.76
CA ASP A 66 2.56 11.90 -1.07
C ASP A 66 2.14 11.08 0.16
N CYS A 67 3.02 10.88 1.13
CA CYS A 67 2.70 10.19 2.37
C CYS A 67 2.09 11.13 3.43
N PHE A 68 2.60 12.35 3.56
CA PHE A 68 2.18 13.29 4.60
C PHE A 68 0.92 14.08 4.23
N VAL A 69 0.71 14.41 2.95
CA VAL A 69 -0.50 15.11 2.49
C VAL A 69 -1.68 14.15 2.32
N ARG A 70 -1.46 12.82 2.48
CA ARG A 70 -2.50 11.79 2.55
C ARG A 70 -2.85 11.31 3.95
N VAL A 71 -2.42 11.99 5.02
CA VAL A 71 -2.93 11.70 6.38
C VAL A 71 -4.34 12.26 6.55
N CYS A 72 -5.29 11.86 5.70
CA CYS A 72 -6.72 11.82 6.02
C CYS A 72 -7.60 11.15 4.92
N VAL A 73 -7.14 10.15 4.15
CA VAL A 73 -8.10 9.27 3.45
C VAL A 73 -7.56 7.84 3.34
N SER A 74 -8.04 7.00 4.26
CA SER A 74 -8.56 5.65 4.01
C SER A 74 -7.60 4.54 3.58
N ASN A 75 -7.68 3.43 4.31
CA ASN A 75 -8.17 2.16 3.76
C ASN A 75 -8.15 2.12 2.22
N LEU A 76 -7.18 1.36 1.69
CA LEU A 76 -7.38 0.42 0.59
C LEU A 76 -8.51 0.79 -0.38
N ILE A 77 -8.18 1.38 -1.53
CA ILE A 77 -8.80 1.15 -2.86
C ILE A 77 -8.08 2.05 -3.87
N VAL A 78 -7.09 1.50 -4.57
CA VAL A 78 -6.99 1.69 -6.03
C VAL A 78 -7.47 0.37 -6.61
N THR A 79 -8.77 0.22 -6.71
CA THR A 79 -9.41 -0.76 -7.58
C THR A 79 -10.28 0.02 -8.54
N ALA A 80 -10.00 -0.14 -9.84
CA ALA A 80 -10.88 0.03 -11.00
C ALA A 80 -11.66 1.35 -11.12
#